data_AF-A0ABD6FIV2-F1
#
_entry.id   AF-A0ABD6FIV2-F1
#
_cell.length_a   1.000
_cell.length_b   1.000
_cell.length_c   1.000
_cell.angle_alpha   90.00
_cell.angle_beta   90.00
_cell.angle_gamma   90.00
#
_symmetry.space_group_name_H-M   'P 1'
#
loop_
_entity.id
_entity.type
_entity.pdbx_description
1 polymer ?
#
loop_
_entity_poly.entity_id
_entity_poly.type
_entity_poly.pdbx_seq_one_letter_code
_entity_poly.pdbx_strand_id
1 'polypeptide(L)'
;MYGIVSTTDVDVAILDIRMPPEPDGGLTTAARIRAAKPDVGLLLLSHYAETHYLMKALEIGAERIGYRLKERVAGVQVLADTLDRIAAGEIVIEPVLAKRLVQNPSERTDSPLAKLTDRELDVLRLMAEGRSNTAIAKELYVSVKVVEKHIASVFTKLGLPNDQTMHHRRVLAVLTYLRASKIDGS
;
A
#
# COMPACT_ATOMS: atom_id res chain seq x y z
N MET A 1 -7.29 9.56 24.59
CA MET A 1 -6.28 8.68 23.95
C MET A 1 -5.12 9.45 23.31
N TYR A 2 -5.36 10.63 22.69
CA TYR A 2 -4.29 11.53 22.21
C TYR A 2 -3.27 11.98 23.27
N GLY A 3 -3.68 12.12 24.54
CA GLY A 3 -2.81 12.63 25.61
C GLY A 3 -1.72 11.67 26.12
N ILE A 4 -1.80 10.36 25.81
CA ILE A 4 -0.80 9.37 26.25
C ILE A 4 0.40 9.31 25.28
N VAL A 5 0.15 9.50 23.98
CA VAL A 5 1.21 9.48 22.94
C VAL A 5 2.08 10.74 22.99
N SER A 6 1.59 11.84 23.59
CA SER A 6 2.34 13.09 23.73
C SER A 6 3.31 13.12 24.91
N THR A 7 3.27 12.14 25.82
CA THR A 7 3.98 12.18 27.12
C THR A 7 4.92 11.00 27.37
N THR A 8 4.99 10.03 26.48
CA THR A 8 5.87 8.84 26.59
C THR A 8 6.60 8.62 25.26
N ASP A 9 7.85 8.15 25.30
CA ASP A 9 8.51 7.61 24.11
C ASP A 9 7.80 6.30 23.74
N VAL A 10 7.16 6.30 22.58
CA VAL A 10 6.35 5.18 22.09
C VAL A 10 6.98 4.71 20.80
N ASP A 11 7.45 3.47 20.77
CA ASP A 11 8.04 2.88 19.55
C ASP A 11 6.94 2.50 18.55
N VAL A 12 5.81 1.98 19.04
CA VAL A 12 4.66 1.57 18.21
C VAL A 12 3.34 1.90 18.91
N ALA A 13 2.45 2.61 18.22
CA ALA A 13 1.08 2.85 18.63
C ALA A 13 0.14 1.80 18.01
N ILE A 14 -0.61 1.10 18.87
CA ILE A 14 -1.65 0.14 18.45
C ILE A 14 -3.00 0.86 18.46
N LEU A 15 -3.70 0.85 17.33
CA LEU A 15 -4.92 1.61 17.12
C LEU A 15 -6.02 0.72 16.55
N ASP A 16 -7.19 0.78 17.17
CA ASP A 16 -8.42 0.24 16.58
C ASP A 16 -8.95 1.18 15.51
N ILE A 17 -9.25 0.66 14.31
CA ILE A 17 -9.83 1.46 13.22
C ILE A 17 -11.19 2.03 13.62
N ARG A 18 -12.02 1.22 14.30
CA ARG A 18 -13.33 1.64 14.79
C ARG A 18 -13.16 2.31 16.16
N MET A 19 -12.93 3.62 16.17
CA MET A 19 -12.74 4.38 17.41
C MET A 19 -13.74 5.54 17.51
N PRO A 20 -14.64 5.56 18.51
CA PRO A 20 -15.58 6.66 18.72
C PRO A 20 -14.87 8.03 18.81
N PRO A 21 -15.51 9.14 18.39
CA PRO A 21 -16.90 9.24 17.91
C PRO A 21 -17.09 8.86 16.43
N GLU A 22 -16.01 8.71 15.66
CA GLU A 22 -16.07 8.50 14.22
C GLU A 22 -15.97 7.01 13.86
N PRO A 23 -16.66 6.54 12.81
CA PRO A 23 -16.56 5.13 12.40
C PRO A 23 -15.14 4.71 11.98
N ASP A 24 -14.29 5.65 11.58
CA ASP A 24 -12.90 5.41 11.12
C ASP A 24 -11.87 6.13 12.03
N GLY A 25 -12.24 6.46 13.28
CA GLY A 25 -11.44 7.34 14.15
C GLY A 25 -10.00 6.87 14.40
N GLY A 26 -9.72 5.57 14.27
CA GLY A 26 -8.36 5.03 14.34
C GLY A 26 -7.47 5.47 13.18
N LEU A 27 -8.01 5.55 11.97
CA LEU A 27 -7.27 6.02 10.79
C LEU A 27 -7.01 7.52 10.86
N THR A 28 -8.01 8.29 11.27
CA THR A 28 -7.83 9.73 11.56
C THR A 28 -6.73 9.93 12.60
N THR A 29 -6.73 9.09 13.65
CA THR A 29 -5.71 9.16 14.71
C THR A 29 -4.32 8.77 14.22
N ALA A 30 -4.21 7.70 13.44
CA ALA A 30 -2.97 7.28 12.79
C ALA A 30 -2.38 8.39 11.91
N ALA A 31 -3.20 9.09 11.13
CA ALA A 31 -2.77 10.20 10.28
C ALA A 31 -2.16 11.36 11.11
N ARG A 32 -2.80 11.74 12.23
CA ARG A 32 -2.26 12.80 13.08
C ARG A 32 -0.99 12.36 13.82
N ILE A 33 -0.90 11.11 14.28
CA ILE A 33 0.32 10.59 14.90
C ILE A 33 1.46 10.60 13.88
N ARG A 34 1.23 10.12 12.65
CA ARG A 34 2.24 10.13 11.60
C ARG A 34 2.75 11.53 11.29
N ALA A 35 1.85 12.52 11.22
CA ALA A 35 2.21 13.90 10.96
C ALA A 35 3.03 14.53 12.11
N ALA A 36 2.79 14.13 13.35
CA ALA A 36 3.46 14.68 14.52
C ALA A 36 4.75 13.93 14.91
N LYS A 37 4.79 12.62 14.68
CA LYS A 37 5.88 11.71 15.08
C LYS A 37 6.12 10.65 13.99
N PRO A 38 6.89 10.96 12.95
CA PRO A 38 7.08 10.07 11.80
C PRO A 38 7.80 8.76 12.14
N ASP A 39 8.57 8.72 13.24
CA ASP A 39 9.33 7.54 13.65
C ASP A 39 8.51 6.51 14.43
N VAL A 40 7.29 6.89 14.88
CA VAL A 40 6.39 6.00 15.63
C VAL A 40 5.74 5.01 14.68
N GLY A 41 5.89 3.72 14.98
CA GLY A 41 5.20 2.67 14.27
C GLY A 41 3.70 2.67 14.53
N LEU A 42 2.91 2.26 13.55
CA LEU A 42 1.45 2.25 13.65
C LEU A 42 0.92 0.85 13.37
N LEU A 43 0.34 0.18 14.35
CA LEU A 43 -0.36 -1.08 14.16
C LEU A 43 -1.87 -0.83 14.19
N LEU A 44 -2.52 -0.94 13.03
CA LEU A 44 -3.95 -0.84 12.89
C LEU A 44 -4.62 -2.20 13.07
N LEU A 45 -5.61 -2.25 13.96
CA LEU A 45 -6.43 -3.42 14.23
C LEU A 45 -7.83 -3.21 13.63
N SER A 46 -8.30 -4.20 12.86
CA SER A 46 -9.65 -4.20 12.29
C SER A 46 -10.47 -5.40 12.77
N HIS A 47 -11.76 -5.22 13.01
CA HIS A 47 -12.69 -6.35 13.17
C HIS A 47 -12.86 -7.11 11.85
N TYR A 48 -12.87 -6.39 10.73
CA TYR A 48 -13.17 -6.95 9.41
C TYR A 48 -12.05 -6.71 8.39
N ALA A 49 -11.91 -7.65 7.48
CA ALA A 49 -10.95 -7.60 6.39
C ALA A 49 -11.48 -6.74 5.23
N GLU A 50 -11.60 -5.44 5.50
CA GLU A 50 -12.12 -4.43 4.59
C GLU A 50 -10.96 -3.74 3.84
N THR A 51 -10.92 -3.95 2.53
CA THR A 51 -9.82 -3.51 1.66
C THR A 51 -9.62 -1.99 1.65
N HIS A 52 -10.70 -1.23 1.81
CA HIS A 52 -10.64 0.24 1.77
C HIS A 52 -9.90 0.84 2.98
N TYR A 53 -9.95 0.19 4.16
CA TYR A 53 -9.19 0.63 5.32
C TYR A 53 -7.70 0.38 5.19
N LEU A 54 -7.34 -0.73 4.56
CA LEU A 54 -5.94 -1.00 4.24
C LEU A 54 -5.38 0.02 3.24
N MET A 55 -6.17 0.42 2.23
CA MET A 55 -5.76 1.49 1.30
C MET A 55 -5.55 2.82 2.03
N LYS A 56 -6.51 3.24 2.88
CA LYS A 56 -6.36 4.44 3.70
C LYS A 56 -5.15 4.36 4.64
N ALA A 57 -4.86 3.18 5.20
CA ALA A 57 -3.69 2.95 6.04
C ALA A 57 -2.36 3.13 5.28
N LEU A 58 -2.31 2.65 4.03
CA LEU A 58 -1.14 2.80 3.16
C LEU A 58 -0.96 4.24 2.66
N GLU A 59 -2.04 5.00 2.54
CA GLU A 59 -1.99 6.44 2.25
C GLU A 59 -1.43 7.25 3.43
N ILE A 60 -1.57 6.76 4.67
CA ILE A 60 -1.02 7.40 5.86
C ILE A 60 0.51 7.29 5.92
N GLY A 61 1.11 6.21 5.40
CA GLY A 61 2.56 6.08 5.35
C GLY A 61 3.07 4.76 4.75
N ALA A 62 4.32 4.77 4.31
CA ALA A 62 4.95 3.65 3.61
C ALA A 62 5.97 2.87 4.46
N GLU A 63 6.15 3.24 5.73
CA GLU A 63 7.12 2.61 6.64
C GLU A 63 6.53 2.54 8.04
N ARG A 64 6.94 1.52 8.80
CA ARG A 64 6.50 1.33 10.19
C ARG A 64 4.97 1.24 10.30
N ILE A 65 4.31 0.48 9.41
CA ILE A 65 2.85 0.28 9.44
C ILE A 65 2.51 -1.19 9.48
N GLY A 66 1.71 -1.58 10.46
CA GLY A 66 1.06 -2.87 10.56
C GLY A 66 -0.44 -2.78 10.31
N TYR A 67 -1.01 -3.78 9.66
CA TYR A 67 -2.46 -3.96 9.61
C TYR A 67 -2.81 -5.42 9.92
N ARG A 68 -3.65 -5.62 10.94
CA ARG A 68 -4.07 -6.95 11.42
C ARG A 68 -5.56 -7.06 11.74
N LEU A 69 -6.07 -8.28 11.69
CA LEU A 69 -7.44 -8.60 12.10
C LEU A 69 -7.52 -8.95 13.59
N LYS A 70 -8.50 -8.37 14.30
CA LYS A 70 -8.74 -8.57 15.74
C LYS A 70 -9.16 -10.00 16.10
N GLU A 71 -9.87 -10.68 15.21
CA GLU A 71 -10.50 -11.98 15.50
C GLU A 71 -9.53 -13.16 15.49
N ARG A 72 -8.27 -12.93 15.10
CA ARG A 72 -7.22 -13.96 15.19
C ARG A 72 -6.29 -13.61 16.34
N VAL A 73 -6.49 -14.33 17.45
CA VAL A 73 -5.50 -14.42 18.54
C VAL A 73 -4.27 -15.13 17.98
N ALA A 74 -3.40 -14.39 17.30
CA ALA A 74 -2.03 -14.83 17.18
C ALA A 74 -1.39 -14.70 18.56
N GLY A 75 -0.69 -15.74 19.01
CA GLY A 75 -0.04 -15.73 20.32
C GLY A 75 0.82 -14.47 20.53
N VAL A 76 1.05 -14.11 21.78
CA VAL A 76 1.82 -12.91 22.18
C VAL A 76 3.14 -12.77 21.41
N GLN A 77 3.79 -13.88 21.08
CA GLN A 77 5.02 -13.94 20.29
C GLN A 77 4.86 -13.41 18.86
N VAL A 78 3.74 -13.68 18.19
CA VAL A 78 3.48 -13.19 16.83
C VAL A 78 3.15 -11.71 16.85
N LEU A 79 2.47 -11.23 17.91
CA LEU A 79 2.27 -9.80 18.10
C LEU A 79 3.60 -9.09 18.36
N ALA A 80 4.47 -9.64 19.21
CA ALA A 80 5.80 -9.09 19.48
C ALA A 80 6.64 -9.00 18.20
N ASP A 81 6.75 -10.08 17.41
CA ASP A 81 7.45 -10.07 16.12
C ASP A 81 6.89 -9.01 15.16
N THR A 82 5.56 -8.86 15.12
CA THR A 82 4.92 -7.81 14.31
C THR A 82 5.36 -6.42 14.77
N LEU A 83 5.38 -6.16 16.08
CA LEU A 83 5.75 -4.87 16.63
C LEU A 83 7.23 -4.55 16.40
N ASP A 84 8.13 -5.53 16.57
CA ASP A 84 9.56 -5.37 16.35
C ASP A 84 9.86 -5.02 14.89
N ARG A 85 9.21 -5.70 13.95
CA ARG A 85 9.34 -5.44 12.51
C ARG A 85 8.81 -4.06 12.12
N ILE A 86 7.68 -3.66 12.70
CA ILE A 86 7.13 -2.31 12.51
C ILE A 86 8.11 -1.26 13.06
N ALA A 87 8.66 -1.47 14.26
CA ALA A 87 9.65 -0.57 14.86
C ALA A 87 10.96 -0.53 14.05
N ALA A 88 11.29 -1.60 13.32
CA ALA A 88 12.43 -1.68 12.42
C ALA A 88 12.21 -0.98 11.05
N GLY A 89 11.01 -0.43 10.79
CA GLY A 89 10.73 0.24 9.51
C GLY A 89 9.78 -0.53 8.59
N GLU A 90 9.46 -1.79 8.89
CA GLU A 90 8.74 -2.65 7.95
C GLU A 90 7.25 -2.30 7.84
N ILE A 91 6.68 -2.66 6.68
CA ILE A 91 5.24 -2.79 6.52
C ILE A 91 4.85 -4.25 6.79
N VAL A 92 3.96 -4.48 7.74
CA VAL A 92 3.45 -5.81 8.10
C VAL A 92 1.96 -5.90 7.82
N ILE A 93 1.58 -6.62 6.76
CA ILE A 93 0.18 -6.84 6.39
C ILE A 93 -0.13 -8.32 6.54
N GLU A 94 -1.20 -8.67 7.26
CA GLU A 94 -1.63 -10.06 7.36
C GLU A 94 -1.94 -10.66 5.97
N PRO A 95 -1.46 -11.89 5.66
CA PRO A 95 -1.62 -12.49 4.33
C PRO A 95 -3.06 -12.58 3.81
N VAL A 96 -4.04 -12.71 4.71
CA VAL A 96 -5.47 -12.74 4.36
C VAL A 96 -5.94 -11.41 3.78
N LEU A 97 -5.42 -10.30 4.29
CA LEU A 97 -5.73 -8.96 3.78
C LEU A 97 -5.02 -8.68 2.45
N ALA A 98 -3.77 -9.12 2.32
CA ALA A 98 -3.04 -9.05 1.06
C ALA A 98 -3.77 -9.83 -0.05
N LYS A 99 -4.31 -11.02 0.26
CA LYS A 99 -5.16 -11.78 -0.68
C LYS A 99 -6.43 -11.03 -1.07
N ARG A 100 -7.08 -10.33 -0.15
CA ARG A 100 -8.30 -9.55 -0.44
C ARG A 100 -8.05 -8.26 -1.23
N LEU A 101 -6.89 -7.62 -1.07
CA LEU A 101 -6.45 -6.54 -1.96
C LEU A 101 -6.38 -7.01 -3.42
N VAL A 102 -5.98 -8.26 -3.63
CA VAL A 102 -5.93 -8.89 -4.95
C VAL A 102 -7.31 -9.35 -5.42
N GLN A 103 -8.30 -9.54 -4.53
CA GLN A 103 -9.61 -10.15 -4.85
C GLN A 103 -10.79 -9.17 -4.96
N ASN A 104 -10.68 -7.94 -4.44
CA ASN A 104 -11.75 -6.93 -4.52
C ASN A 104 -11.32 -5.73 -5.38
N PRO A 105 -11.58 -5.76 -6.70
CA PRO A 105 -11.52 -4.57 -7.53
C PRO A 105 -12.68 -3.64 -7.14
N SER A 106 -12.39 -2.45 -6.66
CA SER A 106 -13.43 -1.45 -6.38
C SER A 106 -14.05 -0.93 -7.68
N GLU A 107 -15.38 -0.95 -7.77
CA GLU A 107 -16.23 -0.34 -8.80
C GLU A 107 -16.02 1.19 -8.87
N ARG A 108 -15.03 1.65 -9.63
CA ARG A 108 -14.95 3.04 -10.08
C ARG A 108 -15.04 3.05 -11.60
N THR A 109 -16.02 3.79 -12.11
CA THR A 109 -16.49 3.85 -13.50
C THR A 109 -15.50 4.46 -14.50
N ASP A 110 -14.24 4.69 -14.11
CA ASP A 110 -13.14 5.02 -15.01
C ASP A 110 -11.97 4.10 -14.68
N SER A 111 -11.67 3.13 -15.57
CA SER A 111 -10.50 2.26 -15.39
C SER A 111 -9.25 3.14 -15.28
N PRO A 112 -8.47 3.07 -14.20
CA PRO A 112 -7.22 3.82 -14.06
C PRO A 112 -6.24 3.55 -15.22
N LEU A 113 -6.40 2.41 -15.89
CA LEU A 113 -5.62 2.01 -17.06
C LEU A 113 -6.10 2.65 -18.37
N ALA A 114 -7.33 3.17 -18.44
CA ALA A 114 -7.89 3.78 -19.67
C ALA A 114 -7.09 4.99 -20.16
N LYS A 115 -6.27 5.60 -19.31
CA LYS A 115 -5.38 6.73 -19.65
C LYS A 115 -4.04 6.28 -20.24
N LEU A 116 -3.73 4.98 -20.18
CA LEU A 116 -2.51 4.39 -20.70
C LEU A 116 -2.68 4.02 -22.19
N THR A 117 -1.61 4.21 -22.95
CA THR A 117 -1.50 3.69 -24.32
C THR A 117 -1.22 2.19 -24.30
N ASP A 118 -1.46 1.49 -25.41
CA ASP A 118 -1.18 0.05 -25.55
C ASP A 118 0.27 -0.29 -25.18
N ARG A 119 1.23 0.55 -25.58
CA ARG A 119 2.65 0.36 -25.25
C ARG A 119 2.96 0.55 -23.77
N GLU A 120 2.29 1.49 -23.11
CA GLU A 120 2.42 1.69 -21.66
C GLU A 120 1.78 0.53 -20.88
N LEU A 121 0.66 0.01 -21.38
CA LEU A 121 -0.02 -1.16 -20.83
C LEU A 121 0.83 -2.42 -20.97
N ASP A 122 1.47 -2.63 -22.13
CA ASP A 122 2.42 -3.72 -22.37
C ASP A 122 3.59 -3.69 -21.40
N VAL A 123 4.19 -2.51 -21.22
CA VAL A 123 5.28 -2.31 -20.25
C VAL A 123 4.76 -2.65 -18.84
N LEU A 124 3.61 -2.13 -18.45
CA LEU A 124 3.01 -2.35 -17.13
C LEU A 124 2.66 -3.83 -16.86
N ARG A 125 2.19 -4.56 -17.87
CA ARG A 125 1.97 -6.01 -17.83
C ARG A 125 3.27 -6.76 -17.56
N LEU A 126 4.32 -6.48 -18.33
CA LEU A 126 5.62 -7.14 -18.15
C LEU A 126 6.27 -6.76 -16.81
N MET A 127 6.02 -5.55 -16.29
CA MET A 127 6.41 -5.19 -14.93
C MET A 127 5.68 -6.04 -13.88
N ALA A 128 4.39 -6.34 -14.08
CA ALA A 128 3.59 -7.16 -13.18
C ALA A 128 4.03 -8.64 -13.18
N GLU A 129 4.62 -9.11 -14.27
CA GLU A 129 5.31 -10.41 -14.35
C GLU A 129 6.68 -10.42 -13.63
N GLY A 130 7.12 -9.29 -13.06
CA GLY A 130 8.40 -9.18 -12.36
C GLY A 130 9.61 -9.01 -13.27
N ARG A 131 9.41 -8.69 -14.56
CA ARG A 131 10.52 -8.50 -15.52
C ARG A 131 11.35 -7.27 -15.18
N SER A 132 12.67 -7.32 -15.41
CA SER A 132 13.56 -6.16 -15.33
C SER A 132 13.39 -5.24 -16.54
N ASN A 133 13.86 -3.98 -16.48
CA ASN A 133 13.78 -3.07 -17.64
C ASN A 133 14.54 -3.60 -18.87
N THR A 134 15.66 -4.30 -18.65
CA THR A 134 16.43 -4.95 -19.72
C THR A 134 15.66 -6.11 -20.35
N ALA A 135 14.96 -6.92 -19.55
CA ALA A 135 14.09 -7.99 -20.06
C ALA A 135 12.88 -7.42 -20.82
N ILE A 136 12.24 -6.37 -20.32
CA ILE A 136 11.12 -5.68 -20.99
C ILE A 136 11.57 -5.10 -22.33
N ALA A 137 12.74 -4.45 -22.35
CA ALA A 137 13.30 -3.86 -23.57
C ALA A 137 13.53 -4.92 -24.66
N LYS A 138 14.06 -6.09 -24.25
CA LYS A 138 14.26 -7.23 -25.14
C LYS A 138 12.94 -7.78 -25.67
N GLU A 139 11.94 -7.96 -24.81
CA GLU A 139 10.63 -8.51 -25.17
C GLU A 139 9.86 -7.59 -26.14
N LEU A 140 9.95 -6.27 -25.94
CA LEU A 140 9.26 -5.27 -26.75
C LEU A 140 10.07 -4.79 -27.96
N TYR A 141 11.27 -5.33 -28.17
CA TYR A 141 12.19 -4.92 -29.25
C TYR A 141 12.50 -3.40 -29.26
N VAL A 142 12.72 -2.82 -28.07
CA VAL A 142 13.06 -1.40 -27.89
C VAL A 142 14.31 -1.23 -27.01
N SER A 143 14.82 -0.01 -26.90
CA SER A 143 15.93 0.28 -25.98
C SER A 143 15.47 0.37 -24.52
N VAL A 144 16.37 0.11 -23.58
CA VAL A 144 16.12 0.27 -22.13
C VAL A 144 15.65 1.70 -21.79
N LYS A 145 16.26 2.70 -22.44
CA LYS A 145 15.88 4.11 -22.27
C LYS A 145 14.44 4.40 -22.71
N VAL A 146 13.97 3.71 -23.75
CA VAL A 146 12.57 3.81 -24.20
C VAL A 146 11.62 3.17 -23.17
N VAL A 147 12.00 2.03 -22.59
CA VAL A 147 11.23 1.41 -21.48
C VAL A 147 11.15 2.34 -20.28
N GLU A 148 12.26 2.95 -19.86
CA GLU A 148 12.28 3.92 -18.75
C GLU A 148 11.37 5.12 -19.01
N LYS A 149 11.35 5.62 -20.26
CA LYS A 149 10.44 6.69 -20.67
C LYS A 149 8.96 6.26 -20.55
N HIS A 150 8.63 5.05 -20.99
CA HIS A 150 7.27 4.51 -20.83
C HIS A 150 6.90 4.32 -19.36
N ILE A 151 7.80 3.81 -18.52
CA ILE A 151 7.59 3.65 -17.07
C ILE A 151 7.33 5.01 -16.41
N ALA A 152 8.14 6.02 -16.72
CA ALA A 152 7.94 7.38 -16.20
C ALA A 152 6.58 7.95 -16.62
N SER A 153 6.18 7.74 -17.88
CA SER A 153 4.86 8.15 -18.39
C SER A 153 3.72 7.43 -17.68
N VAL A 154 3.83 6.11 -17.48
CA VAL A 154 2.87 5.30 -16.69
C VAL A 154 2.72 5.88 -15.29
N PHE A 155 3.81 6.15 -14.60
CA PHE A 155 3.73 6.69 -13.24
C PHE A 155 3.01 8.04 -13.20
N THR A 156 3.33 8.94 -14.13
CA THR A 156 2.65 10.24 -14.22
C THR A 156 1.16 10.08 -14.50
N LYS A 157 0.78 9.21 -15.44
CA LYS A 157 -0.63 8.97 -15.84
C LYS A 157 -1.45 8.28 -14.75
N LEU A 158 -0.81 7.47 -13.92
CA LEU A 158 -1.41 6.86 -12.73
C LEU A 158 -1.40 7.80 -11.51
N GLY A 159 -0.93 9.04 -11.65
CA GLY A 159 -0.89 10.02 -10.56
C GLY A 159 0.12 9.67 -9.46
N LEU A 160 1.17 8.92 -9.79
CA LEU A 160 2.22 8.53 -8.86
C LEU A 160 3.31 9.61 -8.84
N PRO A 161 3.40 10.47 -7.79
CA PRO A 161 4.31 11.61 -7.75
C PRO A 161 5.77 11.19 -7.86
N ASN A 162 6.59 12.07 -8.45
CA ASN A 162 8.04 11.88 -8.55
C ASN A 162 8.72 12.38 -7.27
N ASP A 163 8.36 11.79 -6.14
CA ASP A 163 9.01 12.09 -4.87
C ASP A 163 10.22 11.17 -4.70
N GLN A 164 11.41 11.75 -4.55
CA GLN A 164 12.65 11.01 -4.33
C GLN A 164 12.70 10.35 -2.95
N THR A 165 11.76 10.68 -2.06
CA THR A 165 11.60 10.06 -0.74
C THR A 165 10.64 8.86 -0.74
N MET A 166 9.87 8.65 -1.82
CA MET A 166 8.93 7.53 -1.97
C MET A 166 9.43 6.51 -3.00
N HIS A 167 10.29 5.60 -2.56
CA HIS A 167 10.65 4.43 -3.36
C HIS A 167 9.44 3.46 -3.43
N HIS A 168 9.32 2.69 -4.51
CA HIS A 168 8.23 1.73 -4.84
C HIS A 168 7.06 2.20 -5.75
N ARG A 169 7.21 3.28 -6.53
CA ARG A 169 6.26 3.65 -7.61
C ARG A 169 5.95 2.50 -8.58
N ARG A 170 6.93 1.61 -8.83
CA ARG A 170 6.73 0.40 -9.65
C ARG A 170 5.73 -0.57 -9.01
N VAL A 171 5.82 -0.78 -7.70
CA VAL A 171 4.90 -1.68 -6.97
C VAL A 171 3.48 -1.10 -6.99
N LEU A 172 3.34 0.20 -6.74
CA LEU A 172 2.04 0.89 -6.80
C LEU A 172 1.42 0.81 -8.19
N ALA A 173 2.21 0.97 -9.25
CA ALA A 173 1.75 0.83 -10.62
C ALA A 173 1.27 -0.61 -10.90
N VAL A 174 2.04 -1.63 -10.50
CA VAL A 174 1.69 -3.05 -10.67
C VAL A 174 0.42 -3.42 -9.90
N LEU A 175 0.28 -2.98 -8.65
CA LEU A 175 -0.94 -3.20 -7.86
C LEU A 175 -2.17 -2.53 -8.49
N THR A 176 -1.97 -1.38 -9.14
CA THR A 176 -3.04 -0.70 -9.88
C THR A 176 -3.44 -1.48 -11.13
N TYR A 177 -2.47 -2.03 -11.87
CA TYR A 177 -2.72 -2.91 -13.01
C TYR A 177 -3.50 -4.17 -12.62
N LEU A 178 -3.02 -4.91 -11.62
CA LEU A 178 -3.65 -6.16 -11.19
C LEU A 178 -5.08 -5.96 -10.67
N ARG A 179 -5.38 -4.81 -10.06
CA ARG A 179 -6.75 -4.45 -9.66
C ARG A 179 -7.65 -4.23 -10.87
N ALA A 180 -7.18 -3.52 -11.88
CA ALA A 180 -7.97 -3.20 -13.06
C ALA A 180 -8.13 -4.37 -14.05
N SER A 181 -7.09 -5.20 -14.27
CA SER A 181 -7.17 -6.36 -15.18
C SER A 181 -8.09 -7.48 -14.68
N LYS A 182 -8.47 -7.47 -13.40
CA LYS A 182 -9.51 -8.34 -12.86
C LYS A 182 -10.94 -7.84 -13.12
N ILE A 183 -11.11 -6.56 -13.46
CA ILE A 183 -12.41 -5.95 -13.78
C ILE A 183 -12.79 -6.28 -15.23
N ASP A 184 -11.82 -6.22 -16.16
CA ASP A 184 -12.07 -6.42 -17.60
C ASP A 184 -12.20 -7.90 -18.00
N GLY A 185 -11.87 -8.83 -17.09
CA GLY A 185 -11.90 -10.27 -17.31
C GLY A 185 -13.13 -10.99 -16.72
N SER A 186 -14.17 -10.26 -16.34
CA SER A 186 -15.39 -10.79 -15.71
C SER A 186 -16.66 -10.46 -16.48
#